data_AF-A0AA41SHB6-F1
#
_entry.id   AF-A0AA41SHB6-F1
#
_cell.length_a   1.000
_cell.length_b   1.000
_cell.length_c   1.000
_cell.angle_alpha   90.00
_cell.angle_beta   90.00
_cell.angle_gamma   90.00
#
_symmetry.space_group_name_H-M   'P 1'
#
loop_
_entity.id
_entity.type
_entity.pdbx_description
1 polymer ?
#
loop_
_entity_poly.entity_id
_entity_poly.type
_entity_poly.pdbx_seq_one_letter_code
_entity_poly.pdbx_strand_id
1 'polypeptide(L)'
;MHMEAGLVHNLLYSSDVTGVEIAGALKNVLAIAAGIVDGMDLGNNSMAALVAQGCSEIRWLATKMGGKAATITGLSGSGDIMLTCFVNLSRNRTLGVRLGRGESLDDILSSMNQVFKKLGPFLLGF
;
A
#
# COMPACT_ATOMS: atom_id res chain seq x y z
N MET A 1 -23.23 36.03 -10.49
CA MET A 1 -22.53 36.11 -9.19
C MET A 1 -23.32 35.24 -8.23
N HIS A 2 -22.84 34.01 -7.97
CA HIS A 2 -23.01 33.27 -6.71
C HIS A 2 -22.16 32.00 -6.86
N MET A 3 -21.04 31.98 -6.14
CA MET A 3 -20.19 30.81 -5.87
C MET A 3 -20.96 29.90 -4.91
N GLU A 4 -21.10 28.62 -5.24
CA GLU A 4 -21.23 27.56 -4.23
C GLU A 4 -20.07 26.58 -4.41
N ALA A 5 -19.24 26.46 -3.38
CA ALA A 5 -18.17 25.48 -3.30
C ALA A 5 -18.77 24.10 -3.05
N GLY A 6 -19.23 23.42 -4.10
CA GLY A 6 -19.69 22.04 -4.04
C GLY A 6 -18.52 21.08 -3.88
N LEU A 7 -18.53 20.27 -2.82
CA LEU A 7 -17.54 19.24 -2.53
C LEU A 7 -17.55 18.18 -3.67
N VAL A 8 -16.51 18.16 -4.51
CA VAL A 8 -16.43 17.28 -5.70
C VAL A 8 -15.89 15.90 -5.29
N HIS A 9 -16.72 15.05 -4.69
CA HIS A 9 -16.39 13.65 -4.44
C HIS A 9 -17.05 12.75 -5.49
N ASN A 10 -16.29 12.29 -6.49
CA ASN A 10 -16.75 11.30 -7.46
C ASN A 10 -16.59 9.88 -6.90
N LEU A 11 -17.72 9.22 -6.63
CA LEU A 11 -17.76 7.83 -6.20
C LEU A 11 -17.79 6.89 -7.41
N LEU A 12 -16.95 5.85 -7.39
CA LEU A 12 -16.90 4.82 -8.44
C LEU A 12 -17.41 3.49 -7.85
N TYR A 13 -18.34 2.83 -8.54
CA TYR A 13 -18.86 1.52 -8.18
C TYR A 13 -18.15 0.42 -8.99
N SER A 14 -17.77 -0.68 -8.33
CA SER A 14 -17.21 -1.86 -8.98
C SER A 14 -17.96 -3.12 -8.56
N SER A 15 -18.29 -3.97 -9.52
CA SER A 15 -18.82 -5.33 -9.28
C SER A 15 -17.72 -6.37 -9.06
N ASP A 16 -16.45 -5.98 -9.23
CA ASP A 16 -15.29 -6.84 -9.03
C ASP A 16 -14.78 -6.75 -7.59
N VAL A 17 -15.51 -7.40 -6.69
CA VAL A 17 -15.19 -7.44 -5.25
C VAL A 17 -13.81 -8.03 -5.01
N THR A 18 -13.49 -9.16 -5.67
CA THR A 18 -12.20 -9.84 -5.56
C THR A 18 -11.03 -8.93 -5.92
N GLY A 19 -11.11 -8.21 -7.04
CA GLY A 19 -10.06 -7.28 -7.45
C GLY A 19 -9.86 -6.13 -6.46
N VAL A 20 -10.96 -5.59 -5.91
CA VAL A 20 -10.90 -4.51 -4.91
C VAL A 20 -10.27 -4.98 -3.60
N GLU A 21 -10.66 -6.16 -3.09
CA GLU A 21 -10.11 -6.72 -1.85
C GLU A 21 -8.61 -7.00 -1.96
N ILE A 22 -8.19 -7.61 -3.08
CA ILE A 22 -6.77 -7.92 -3.31
C ILE A 22 -5.94 -6.63 -3.42
N ALA A 23 -6.41 -5.63 -4.17
CA ALA A 23 -5.73 -4.34 -4.24
C ALA A 23 -5.62 -3.66 -2.87
N GLY A 24 -6.72 -3.64 -2.10
CA GLY A 24 -6.78 -3.02 -0.78
C GLY A 24 -5.91 -3.71 0.27
N ALA A 25 -5.75 -5.04 0.19
CA ALA A 25 -4.85 -5.78 1.07
C ALA A 25 -3.38 -5.56 0.69
N LEU A 26 -3.04 -5.76 -0.59
CA LEU A 26 -1.64 -5.79 -1.03
C LEU A 26 -0.99 -4.40 -1.12
N LYS A 27 -1.77 -3.32 -1.23
CA LYS A 27 -1.21 -1.96 -1.14
C LYS A 27 -0.44 -1.74 0.17
N ASN A 28 -0.86 -2.39 1.26
CA ASN A 28 -0.22 -2.24 2.57
C ASN A 28 1.14 -2.91 2.61
N VAL A 29 1.26 -4.09 2.00
CA VAL A 29 2.54 -4.81 1.87
C VAL A 29 3.50 -4.00 1.02
N LEU A 30 3.02 -3.50 -0.13
CA LEU A 30 3.85 -2.68 -1.01
C LEU A 30 4.27 -1.36 -0.35
N ALA A 31 3.42 -0.79 0.52
CA ALA A 31 3.77 0.39 1.30
C ALA A 31 4.89 0.15 2.33
N ILE A 32 4.95 -1.04 2.95
CA ILE A 32 6.08 -1.41 3.82
C ILE A 32 7.36 -1.48 2.98
N ALA A 33 7.32 -2.16 1.84
CA ALA A 33 8.47 -2.26 0.93
C ALA A 33 8.94 -0.87 0.44
N ALA A 34 8.01 0.00 0.08
CA ALA A 34 8.29 1.40 -0.28
C ALA A 34 8.96 2.15 0.88
N GLY A 35 8.45 1.97 2.10
CA GLY A 35 9.07 2.51 3.30
C GLY A 35 10.50 2.01 3.51
N ILE A 36 10.77 0.72 3.28
CA ILE A 36 12.13 0.16 3.40
C ILE A 36 13.08 0.82 2.41
N VAL A 37 12.68 0.96 1.15
CA VAL A 37 13.47 1.65 0.11
C VAL A 37 13.80 3.08 0.51
N ASP A 38 12.84 3.79 1.10
CA ASP A 38 13.01 5.15 1.62
C ASP A 38 13.93 5.19 2.87
N GLY A 39 13.76 4.24 3.79
CA GLY A 39 14.59 4.12 5.00
C GLY A 39 16.06 3.78 4.70
N MET A 40 16.31 3.06 3.60
CA MET A 40 17.63 2.71 3.09
C MET A 40 18.26 3.79 2.20
N ASP A 41 17.57 4.91 1.95
CA ASP A 41 18.02 6.02 1.11
C ASP A 41 18.43 5.61 -0.33
N LEU A 42 17.69 4.67 -0.93
CA LEU A 42 17.99 4.13 -2.26
C LEU A 42 17.51 5.03 -3.42
N GLY A 43 16.82 6.12 -3.11
CA GLY A 43 16.36 7.13 -4.06
C GLY A 43 15.12 6.77 -4.90
N ASN A 44 14.67 7.77 -5.66
CA ASN A 44 13.39 7.74 -6.38
C ASN A 44 13.31 6.70 -7.51
N ASN A 45 14.44 6.35 -8.14
CA ASN A 45 14.46 5.34 -9.19
C ASN A 45 14.13 3.95 -8.64
N SER A 46 14.73 3.60 -7.51
CA SER A 46 14.47 2.33 -6.80
C SER A 46 13.02 2.27 -6.33
N MET A 47 12.49 3.39 -5.81
CA MET A 47 11.08 3.51 -5.43
C MET A 47 10.13 3.30 -6.62
N ALA A 48 10.39 3.98 -7.75
CA ALA A 48 9.56 3.87 -8.93
C ALA A 48 9.57 2.44 -9.51
N ALA A 49 10.75 1.80 -9.56
CA ALA A 49 10.88 0.43 -10.01
C ALA A 49 10.12 -0.55 -9.11
N LEU A 50 10.26 -0.42 -7.78
CA LEU A 50 9.55 -1.23 -6.80
C LEU A 50 8.03 -1.10 -6.97
N VAL A 51 7.50 0.12 -7.03
CA VAL A 51 6.05 0.34 -7.12
C VAL A 51 5.50 -0.16 -8.45
N ALA A 52 6.21 0.05 -9.56
CA ALA A 52 5.80 -0.44 -10.87
C ALA A 52 5.75 -1.98 -10.91
N GLN A 53 6.78 -2.63 -10.35
CA GLN A 53 6.83 -4.09 -10.27
C GLN A 53 5.74 -4.64 -9.34
N GLY A 54 5.57 -4.06 -8.15
CA GLY A 54 4.52 -4.45 -7.21
C GLY A 54 3.12 -4.31 -7.80
N CYS A 55 2.84 -3.22 -8.54
CA CYS A 55 1.57 -3.08 -9.26
C CYS A 55 1.35 -4.18 -10.32
N SER A 56 2.43 -4.62 -10.99
CA SER A 56 2.38 -5.73 -11.94
C SER A 56 2.03 -7.07 -11.25
N GLU A 57 2.69 -7.36 -10.12
CA GLU A 57 2.48 -8.58 -9.34
C GLU A 57 1.08 -8.64 -8.73
N ILE A 58 0.59 -7.52 -8.15
CA ILE A 58 -0.77 -7.41 -7.61
C ILE A 58 -1.80 -7.68 -8.70
N ARG A 59 -1.62 -7.10 -9.90
CA ARG A 59 -2.51 -7.32 -11.04
C ARG A 59 -2.49 -8.76 -11.52
N TRP A 60 -1.31 -9.37 -11.60
CA TRP A 60 -1.16 -10.77 -11.98
C TRP A 60 -1.89 -11.68 -10.98
N LEU A 61 -1.66 -11.48 -9.67
CA LEU A 61 -2.29 -12.26 -8.62
C LEU A 61 -3.81 -12.07 -8.60
N ALA A 62 -4.28 -10.83 -8.68
CA ALA A 62 -5.71 -10.52 -8.73
C ALA A 62 -6.40 -11.23 -9.90
N THR A 63 -5.77 -11.22 -11.08
CA THR A 63 -6.29 -11.91 -12.27
C THR A 63 -6.34 -13.43 -12.07
N LYS A 64 -5.30 -14.01 -11.45
CA LYS A 64 -5.27 -15.45 -11.12
C LYS A 64 -6.33 -15.85 -10.10
N MET A 65 -6.73 -14.94 -9.21
CA MET A 65 -7.77 -15.16 -8.21
C MET A 65 -9.19 -14.84 -8.70
N GLY A 66 -9.36 -14.50 -9.99
CA GLY A 66 -10.66 -14.21 -10.60
C GLY A 66 -11.09 -12.74 -10.56
N GLY A 67 -10.22 -11.85 -10.10
CA GLY A 67 -10.39 -10.41 -10.22
C GLY A 67 -10.12 -9.90 -11.64
N LYS A 68 -10.56 -8.69 -11.96
CA LYS A 68 -10.37 -8.05 -13.27
C LYS A 68 -9.13 -7.17 -13.24
N ALA A 69 -8.25 -7.35 -14.22
CA ALA A 69 -7.06 -6.51 -14.37
C ALA A 69 -7.38 -5.00 -14.42
N ALA A 70 -8.53 -4.64 -15.01
CA ALA A 70 -9.01 -3.26 -15.10
C ALA A 70 -9.25 -2.60 -13.73
N THR A 71 -9.68 -3.36 -12.72
CA THR A 71 -9.90 -2.89 -11.35
C THR A 71 -8.59 -2.47 -10.68
N ILE A 72 -7.51 -3.20 -10.98
CA ILE A 72 -6.18 -2.92 -10.43
C ILE A 72 -5.54 -1.72 -11.11
N THR A 73 -5.78 -1.53 -12.41
CA THR A 73 -5.32 -0.34 -13.15
C THR A 73 -6.15 0.91 -12.89
N GLY A 74 -7.37 0.75 -12.35
CA GLY A 74 -8.27 1.85 -12.02
C GLY A 74 -7.91 2.59 -10.74
N LEU A 75 -8.73 3.59 -10.39
CA LEU A 75 -8.51 4.47 -9.24
C LEU A 75 -8.44 3.69 -7.90
N SER A 76 -9.26 2.64 -7.76
CA SER A 76 -9.31 1.77 -6.57
C SER A 76 -8.08 0.88 -6.39
N GLY A 77 -7.29 0.67 -7.45
CA GLY A 77 -6.06 -0.09 -7.41
C GLY A 77 -4.86 0.82 -7.45
N SER A 78 -4.43 1.20 -8.65
CA SER A 78 -3.19 1.95 -8.89
C SER A 78 -3.20 3.33 -8.25
N GLY A 79 -4.36 4.00 -8.19
CA GLY A 79 -4.51 5.31 -7.54
C GLY A 79 -4.22 5.25 -6.04
N ASP A 80 -4.88 4.33 -5.34
CA ASP A 80 -4.70 4.11 -3.89
C ASP A 80 -3.31 3.54 -3.55
N ILE A 81 -2.80 2.60 -4.38
CA ILE A 81 -1.44 2.06 -4.24
C ILE A 81 -0.40 3.18 -4.33
N MET A 82 -0.47 4.04 -5.36
CA MET A 82 0.48 5.15 -5.52
C MET A 82 0.36 6.14 -4.35
N LEU A 83 -0.85 6.53 -3.96
CA LEU A 83 -1.05 7.41 -2.81
C LEU A 83 -0.43 6.81 -1.53
N THR A 84 -0.63 5.52 -1.28
CA THR A 84 -0.14 4.85 -0.07
C THR A 84 1.39 4.72 -0.07
N CYS A 85 2.03 4.49 -1.23
CA CYS A 85 3.48 4.31 -1.32
C CYS A 85 4.24 5.65 -1.31
N PHE A 86 3.72 6.68 -1.99
CA PHE A 86 4.40 7.97 -2.15
C PHE A 86 4.05 9.00 -1.08
N VAL A 87 2.92 8.88 -0.37
CA VAL A 87 2.52 9.84 0.66
C VAL A 87 2.80 9.31 2.06
N ASN A 88 3.42 10.17 2.87
CA ASN A 88 3.99 9.89 4.18
C ASN A 88 2.94 9.78 5.33
N LEU A 89 1.75 9.25 5.05
CA LEU A 89 0.64 9.13 6.00
C LEU A 89 0.31 7.67 6.37
N SER A 90 0.90 6.71 5.67
CA SER A 90 0.63 5.29 5.91
C SER A 90 1.49 4.75 7.07
N ARG A 91 0.85 4.20 8.10
CA ARG A 91 1.51 3.47 9.20
C ARG A 91 2.41 2.34 8.69
N ASN A 92 2.00 1.68 7.61
CA ASN A 92 2.77 0.61 6.96
C ASN A 92 4.05 1.16 6.32
N ARG A 93 3.99 2.34 5.70
CA ARG A 93 5.18 3.04 5.18
C ARG A 93 6.11 3.45 6.31
N THR A 94 5.58 3.99 7.43
CA THR A 94 6.39 4.35 8.61
C THR A 94 7.11 3.14 9.19
N LEU A 95 6.42 1.99 9.33
CA LEU A 95 7.03 0.73 9.72
C LEU A 95 8.19 0.38 8.78
N GLY A 96 7.95 0.43 7.46
CA GLY A 96 8.96 0.18 6.45
C GLY A 96 10.19 1.09 6.57
N VAL A 97 10.00 2.39 6.77
CA VAL A 97 11.11 3.36 6.93
C VAL A 97 11.99 3.00 8.13
N ARG A 98 11.38 2.64 9.26
CA ARG A 98 12.12 2.25 10.47
C ARG A 98 12.89 0.94 10.27
N LEU A 99 12.26 -0.04 9.61
CA LEU A 99 12.93 -1.28 9.20
C LEU A 99 14.12 -1.00 8.27
N GLY A 100 13.94 -0.13 7.27
CA GLY A 100 15.00 0.26 6.33
C GLY A 100 16.18 0.98 7.00
N ARG A 101 15.94 1.65 8.14
CA ARG A 101 16.97 2.28 8.98
C ARG A 101 17.68 1.29 9.92
N GLY A 102 17.27 0.03 9.94
CA GLY A 102 17.86 -1.03 10.76
C GLY A 102 17.30 -1.14 12.18
N GLU A 103 16.17 -0.50 12.49
CA GLU A 103 15.48 -0.72 13.76
C GLU A 103 14.89 -2.14 13.80
N SER A 104 14.93 -2.79 14.96
CA SER A 104 14.34 -4.12 15.12
C SER A 104 12.82 -4.05 15.05
N LEU A 105 12.18 -5.10 14.50
CA LEU A 105 10.73 -5.15 14.42
C LEU A 105 10.10 -5.05 15.82
N ASP A 106 10.66 -5.73 16.82
CA ASP A 106 10.13 -5.72 18.18
C ASP A 106 10.18 -4.32 18.82
N ASP A 107 11.24 -3.56 18.59
CA ASP A 107 11.35 -2.16 19.06
C ASP A 107 10.35 -1.24 18.35
N ILE A 108 10.11 -1.47 17.06
CA ILE A 108 9.13 -0.71 16.30
C ILE A 108 7.72 -0.97 16.82
N LEU A 109 7.35 -2.23 17.00
CA LEU A 109 6.01 -2.62 17.42
C LEU A 109 5.72 -2.22 18.86
N SER A 110 6.72 -2.27 19.75
CA SER A 110 6.59 -1.85 21.15
C SER A 110 6.43 -0.34 21.30
N SER A 111 7.00 0.46 20.39
CA SER A 111 6.88 1.92 20.40
C SER A 111 5.66 2.45 19.62
N MET A 112 4.99 1.62 18.81
CA MET A 112 3.79 2.00 18.05
C MET A 112 2.52 1.79 18.89
N ASN A 113 1.84 2.88 19.25
CA ASN A 113 0.61 2.87 20.06
C ASN A 113 -0.66 2.29 19.40
N GLN A 114 -0.58 1.57 18.28
CA GLN A 114 -1.76 1.02 17.60
C GLN A 114 -1.57 -0.40 17.02
N VAL A 115 -2.44 -1.32 17.47
CA VAL A 115 -2.93 -2.60 16.88
C VAL A 115 -1.93 -3.53 16.15
N PHE A 116 -0.61 -3.43 16.35
CA PHE A 116 0.31 -4.43 15.81
C PHE A 116 0.37 -5.75 16.61
N LYS A 117 -0.27 -5.79 17.79
CA LYS A 117 -0.26 -6.95 18.71
C LYS A 117 -0.85 -8.25 18.12
N LYS A 118 -1.49 -8.22 16.94
CA LYS A 118 -2.06 -9.41 16.26
C LYS A 118 -1.31 -9.88 15.00
N LEU A 119 -0.30 -9.16 14.50
CA LEU A 119 0.42 -9.54 13.26
C LEU A 119 1.70 -10.35 13.51
N GLY A 120 2.25 -10.33 14.73
CA GLY A 120 3.44 -11.12 15.10
C GLY A 120 3.36 -12.61 14.72
N PRO A 121 2.22 -13.30 14.94
CA PRO A 121 2.10 -14.72 14.58
C PRO A 121 1.99 -14.99 13.07
N PHE A 122 1.59 -14.00 12.24
CA PHE A 122 1.34 -14.21 10.81
C PHE A 122 2.61 -14.00 9.96
N LEU A 123 3.57 -13.20 10.44
CA LEU A 123 4.84 -12.95 9.76
C LEU A 123 5.95 -13.94 10.14
N LEU A 124 5.83 -14.63 11.28
CA LEU A 124 6.78 -15.65 11.75
C LEU A 124 6.39 -17.08 11.33
N GLY A 125 5.34 -17.24 10.53
CA GLY A 125 4.70 -18.53 10.22
C GLY A 125 4.87 -19.04 8.78
N PHE A 126 5.70 -18.41 7.94
CA PHE A 126 6.06 -18.90 6.60
C PHE A 126 7.55 -18.73 6.34
#